data_AF-A0A382I7E3-F1
#
_entry.id   AF-A0A382I7E3-F1
#
_cell.length_a   1.000
_cell.length_b   1.000
_cell.length_c   1.000
_cell.angle_alpha   90.00
_cell.angle_beta   90.00
_cell.angle_gamma   90.00
#
_symmetry.space_group_name_H-M   'P 1'
#
loop_
_entity.id
_entity.type
_entity.pdbx_description
1 polymer ?
#
loop_
_entity_poly.entity_id
_entity_poly.type
_entity_poly.pdbx_seq_one_letter_code
_entity_poly.pdbx_strand_id
1 'polypeptide(L)'
;MEFIVILWNEVIIRPMLNTLMVFYVISWEHMGIAIILFTVLVKAATMPLTLKQIKQMRVMSTLQPKMKDLQAKYSGDRARASQETMKLYKEAGVNPIGCLGPMVVQMPILIGLFRVLIQTLFAKPEDLIGLSEKLYSWIPIFPIHSVVPLNATFLGVLDLSEPDPTRVV
;
A
#
# COMPACT_ATOMS: atom_id res chain seq x y z
N MET A 1 15.08 17.70 4.30
CA MET A 1 14.52 16.64 3.44
C MET A 1 15.08 15.27 3.79
N GLU A 2 16.35 15.14 4.17
CA GLU A 2 16.95 13.83 4.52
C GLU A 2 16.33 13.12 5.73
N PHE A 3 15.91 13.86 6.77
CA PHE A 3 15.23 13.27 7.93
C PHE A 3 13.96 12.48 7.56
N ILE A 4 13.17 13.00 6.60
CA ILE A 4 11.96 12.33 6.11
C ILE A 4 12.33 11.04 5.36
N VAL A 5 13.41 11.07 4.59
CA VAL A 5 13.92 9.90 3.86
C VAL A 5 14.46 8.83 4.81
N ILE A 6 15.14 9.22 5.89
CA ILE A 6 15.63 8.31 6.93
C ILE A 6 14.46 7.66 7.66
N LEU A 7 13.49 8.44 8.13
CA LEU A 7 12.28 7.90 8.76
C LEU A 7 11.52 6.96 7.83
N TRP A 8 11.39 7.32 6.56
CA TRP A 8 10.75 6.47 5.56
C TRP A 8 11.48 5.14 5.36
N ASN A 9 12.81 5.19 5.25
CA ASN A 9 13.59 3.99 5.03
C ASN A 9 13.54 3.07 6.26
N GLU A 10 13.71 3.60 7.47
CA GLU A 10 13.76 2.78 8.68
C GLU A 10 12.37 2.30 9.13
N VAL A 11 11.33 3.12 9.03
CA VAL A 11 9.99 2.79 9.56
C VAL A 11 9.12 2.04 8.55
N ILE A 12 9.31 2.28 7.25
CA ILE A 12 8.48 1.68 6.20
C ILE A 12 9.27 0.66 5.39
N ILE A 13 10.34 1.10 4.70
CA ILE A 13 11.05 0.25 3.72
C ILE A 13 11.68 -0.96 4.41
N ARG A 14 12.45 -0.74 5.47
CA ARG A 14 13.23 -1.78 6.14
C ARG A 14 12.36 -2.89 6.74
N PRO A 15 11.29 -2.62 7.52
CA PRO A 15 10.41 -3.68 8.00
C PRO A 15 9.67 -4.38 6.86
N MET A 16 9.16 -3.65 5.85
CA MET A 16 8.48 -4.27 4.71
C MET A 16 9.40 -5.24 3.95
N LEU A 17 10.65 -4.83 3.72
CA LEU A 17 11.66 -5.62 3.03
C LEU A 17 12.01 -6.89 3.82
N ASN A 18 12.28 -6.75 5.11
CA ASN A 18 12.60 -7.90 5.96
C ASN A 18 11.40 -8.86 6.10
N THR A 19 10.16 -8.34 6.20
CA THR A 19 8.96 -9.18 6.21
C THR A 19 8.79 -9.93 4.89
N LEU A 20 9.02 -9.29 3.75
CA LEU A 20 8.97 -9.97 2.45
C LEU A 20 10.03 -11.07 2.35
N MET A 21 11.26 -10.81 2.81
CA MET A 21 12.34 -11.80 2.81
C MET A 21 12.02 -13.00 3.72
N VAL A 22 11.38 -12.78 4.87
CA VAL A 22 10.91 -13.88 5.72
C VAL A 22 9.86 -14.72 4.99
N PHE A 23 8.90 -14.11 4.29
CA PHE A 23 7.95 -14.86 3.48
C PHE A 23 8.59 -15.57 2.30
N TYR A 24 9.64 -14.99 1.72
CA TYR A 24 10.40 -15.61 0.64
C TYR A 24 11.03 -16.93 1.07
N VAL A 25 11.70 -16.94 2.23
CA VAL A 25 12.34 -18.16 2.74
C VAL A 25 11.30 -19.19 3.20
N ILE A 26 10.21 -18.76 3.85
CA ILE A 26 9.11 -19.65 4.23
C ILE A 26 8.43 -20.27 3.00
N SER A 27 8.43 -19.57 1.87
CA SER A 27 7.79 -20.03 0.62
C SER A 27 8.73 -20.85 -0.26
N TRP A 28 9.77 -21.48 0.29
CA TRP A 28 10.76 -22.26 -0.49
C TRP A 28 11.32 -21.47 -1.67
N GLU A 29 11.70 -20.21 -1.44
CA GLU A 29 12.36 -19.38 -2.46
C GLU A 29 11.47 -19.03 -3.67
N HIS A 30 10.14 -19.21 -3.54
CA HIS A 30 9.17 -18.78 -4.55
C HIS A 30 8.72 -17.35 -4.32
N MET A 31 9.26 -16.41 -5.10
CA MET A 31 8.97 -14.98 -4.98
C MET A 31 7.48 -14.66 -5.19
N GLY A 32 6.83 -15.31 -6.15
CA GLY A 32 5.39 -15.09 -6.38
C GLY A 32 4.52 -15.43 -5.17
N ILE A 33 4.81 -16.52 -4.47
CA ILE A 33 4.07 -16.93 -3.27
C ILE A 33 4.38 -15.98 -2.11
N ALA A 34 5.64 -15.57 -1.97
CA ALA A 34 6.07 -14.60 -0.95
C ALA A 34 5.32 -13.26 -1.07
N ILE A 35 5.17 -12.75 -2.29
CA ILE A 35 4.43 -11.50 -2.57
C ILE A 35 2.94 -11.66 -2.23
N ILE A 36 2.34 -12.80 -2.55
CA ILE A 36 0.93 -13.08 -2.22
C ILE A 36 0.75 -13.08 -0.69
N LEU A 37 1.58 -13.81 0.04
CA LEU A 37 1.53 -13.86 1.50
C LEU A 37 1.74 -12.48 2.14
N PHE A 38 2.71 -11.73 1.63
CA PHE A 38 2.94 -10.35 2.06
C PHE A 38 1.71 -9.47 1.83
N THR A 39 1.10 -9.58 0.66
CA THR A 39 -0.10 -8.79 0.32
C THR A 39 -1.28 -9.17 1.22
N VAL A 40 -1.47 -10.45 1.53
CA VAL A 40 -2.51 -10.92 2.46
C VAL A 40 -2.26 -10.38 3.86
N LEU A 41 -1.02 -10.40 4.36
CA LEU A 41 -0.66 -9.83 5.66
C LEU A 41 -0.99 -8.33 5.73
N VAL A 42 -0.56 -7.56 4.73
CA VAL A 42 -0.82 -6.12 4.66
C VAL A 42 -2.33 -5.85 4.57
N LYS A 43 -3.08 -6.62 3.77
CA LYS A 43 -4.54 -6.52 3.70
C LYS A 43 -5.19 -6.84 5.03
N ALA A 44 -4.74 -7.87 5.74
CA ALA A 44 -5.28 -8.22 7.06
C ALA A 44 -5.02 -7.12 8.09
N ALA A 45 -3.81 -6.53 8.10
CA ALA A 45 -3.46 -5.42 8.98
C ALA A 45 -4.26 -4.14 8.67
N THR A 46 -4.54 -3.87 7.40
CA THR A 46 -5.32 -2.70 6.97
C THR A 46 -6.83 -2.93 6.99
N MET A 47 -7.30 -4.18 7.07
CA MET A 47 -8.72 -4.55 7.09
C MET A 47 -9.56 -3.79 8.13
N PRO A 48 -9.19 -3.68 9.43
CA PRO A 48 -9.99 -2.94 10.39
C PRO A 48 -10.09 -1.46 10.05
N LEU A 49 -9.03 -0.90 9.44
CA LEU A 49 -9.06 0.48 8.93
C LEU A 49 -10.03 0.58 7.76
N THR A 50 -9.91 -0.28 6.74
CA THR A 50 -10.78 -0.32 5.56
C THR A 50 -12.27 -0.48 5.91
N LEU A 51 -12.61 -1.32 6.90
CA LEU A 51 -13.99 -1.49 7.34
C LEU A 51 -14.59 -0.20 7.91
N LYS A 52 -13.81 0.60 8.67
CA LYS A 52 -14.26 1.91 9.16
C LYS A 52 -14.56 2.86 8.00
N GLN A 53 -13.78 2.80 6.93
CA GLN A 53 -13.94 3.64 5.73
C GLN A 53 -15.20 3.30 4.97
N ILE A 54 -15.43 2.01 4.73
CA ILE A 54 -16.63 1.52 4.04
C ILE A 54 -17.89 1.98 4.79
N LYS A 55 -17.86 1.93 6.13
CA LYS A 55 -18.96 2.44 6.97
C LYS A 55 -19.19 3.94 6.75
N GLN A 56 -18.14 4.76 6.76
CA GLN A 56 -18.24 6.22 6.53
C GLN A 56 -18.75 6.53 5.11
N MET A 57 -18.24 5.84 4.09
CA MET A 57 -18.69 5.98 2.70
C MET A 57 -20.16 5.62 2.52
N ARG A 58 -20.64 4.57 3.20
CA ARG A 58 -22.05 4.20 3.18
C ARG A 58 -22.94 5.32 3.74
N VAL A 59 -22.58 5.92 4.87
CA VAL A 59 -23.35 7.05 5.44
C VAL A 59 -23.30 8.27 4.51
N MET A 60 -22.18 8.54 3.84
CA MET A 60 -22.12 9.58 2.81
C MET A 60 -23.05 9.30 1.62
N SER A 61 -23.14 8.05 1.17
CA SER A 61 -24.03 7.67 0.07
C SER A 61 -25.51 7.89 0.41
N THR A 62 -25.92 7.68 1.67
CA THR A 62 -27.30 7.95 2.10
C THR A 62 -27.62 9.44 2.22
N LEU A 63 -26.60 10.31 2.35
CA LEU A 63 -26.76 11.76 2.35
C LEU A 63 -26.79 12.38 0.95
N GLN A 64 -26.34 11.67 -0.09
CA GLN A 64 -26.36 12.16 -1.48
C GLN A 64 -27.72 12.71 -1.97
N PRO A 65 -28.88 12.05 -1.72
CA PRO A 65 -30.16 12.62 -2.14
C PRO A 65 -30.45 13.95 -1.45
N LYS A 66 -30.23 14.04 -0.14
CA LYS A 66 -30.42 15.30 0.63
C LYS A 66 -29.48 16.40 0.17
N MET A 67 -28.25 16.06 -0.21
CA MET A 67 -27.30 17.00 -0.80
C MET A 67 -27.80 17.56 -2.14
N LYS A 68 -28.39 16.72 -3.00
CA LYS A 68 -28.96 17.16 -4.29
C LYS A 68 -30.13 18.11 -4.08
N ASP A 69 -31.00 17.83 -3.11
CA ASP A 69 -32.13 18.72 -2.77
C ASP A 69 -31.63 20.08 -2.25
N LEU A 70 -30.58 20.08 -1.42
CA LEU A 70 -29.93 21.29 -0.93
C LEU A 70 -29.32 22.12 -2.07
N GLN A 71 -28.62 21.46 -3.00
CA GLN A 71 -28.02 22.10 -4.16
C GLN A 71 -29.07 22.67 -5.11
N ALA A 72 -30.21 21.99 -5.29
CA ALA A 72 -31.33 22.50 -6.07
C ALA A 72 -31.96 23.74 -5.42
N LYS A 73 -32.20 23.68 -4.09
CA LYS A 73 -32.82 24.76 -3.29
C LYS A 73 -31.96 26.02 -3.23
N TYR A 74 -30.63 25.88 -3.22
CA TYR A 74 -29.68 27.00 -3.14
C TYR A 74 -28.83 27.17 -4.40
N SER A 75 -29.34 26.76 -5.56
CA SER A 75 -28.62 26.81 -6.85
C SER A 75 -28.12 28.20 -7.24
N GLY A 76 -28.80 29.27 -6.80
CA GLY A 76 -28.39 30.66 -7.00
C GLY A 76 -27.38 31.21 -5.99
N ASP A 77 -27.09 30.50 -4.89
CA ASP A 77 -26.19 30.95 -3.82
C ASP A 77 -25.27 29.81 -3.38
N ARG A 78 -24.13 29.68 -4.08
CA ARG A 78 -23.12 28.65 -3.81
C ARG A 78 -22.54 28.73 -2.41
N ALA A 79 -22.45 29.92 -1.82
CA ALA A 79 -21.91 30.10 -0.48
C ALA A 79 -22.86 29.48 0.57
N ARG A 80 -24.17 29.78 0.47
CA ARG A 80 -25.19 29.14 1.32
C ARG A 80 -25.28 27.64 1.10
N ALA A 81 -25.23 27.19 -0.15
CA ALA A 81 -25.26 25.76 -0.48
C ALA A 81 -24.11 25.00 0.19
N SER A 82 -22.88 25.56 0.18
CA SER A 82 -21.72 24.96 0.84
C SER A 82 -21.88 24.90 2.37
N GLN A 83 -22.37 25.99 2.99
CA GLN A 83 -22.58 26.04 4.44
C GLN A 83 -23.62 25.02 4.92
N GLU A 84 -24.76 24.95 4.24
CA GLU A 84 -25.84 24.00 4.57
C GLU A 84 -25.40 22.55 4.30
N THR A 85 -24.59 22.31 3.27
CA THR A 85 -23.99 20.98 3.01
C THR A 85 -23.06 20.56 4.16
N MET A 86 -22.25 21.49 4.67
CA MET A 86 -21.36 21.22 5.80
C MET A 86 -22.13 21.01 7.11
N LYS A 87 -23.24 21.74 7.32
CA LYS A 87 -24.18 21.48 8.44
C LYS A 87 -24.76 20.08 8.37
N LEU A 88 -25.25 19.67 7.19
CA LEU A 88 -25.81 18.34 6.98
C LEU A 88 -24.79 17.23 7.31
N TYR A 89 -23.52 17.41 6.93
CA TYR A 89 -22.45 16.48 7.32
C TYR A 89 -22.22 16.43 8.83
N LYS A 90 -22.22 17.58 9.51
CA LYS A 90 -22.08 17.67 10.97
C LYS A 90 -23.25 17.00 11.70
N GLU A 91 -24.49 17.26 11.26
CA GLU A 91 -25.70 16.65 11.82
C GLU A 91 -25.72 15.13 11.64
N ALA A 92 -25.24 14.64 10.50
CA ALA A 92 -25.10 13.21 10.24
C ALA A 92 -23.88 12.57 10.93
N GLY A 93 -23.04 13.36 11.61
CA GLY A 93 -21.83 12.88 12.29
C GLY A 93 -20.75 12.35 11.35
N VAL A 94 -20.72 12.79 10.09
CA VAL A 94 -19.77 12.33 9.07
C VAL A 94 -18.77 13.44 8.75
N ASN A 95 -17.48 13.10 8.68
CA ASN A 95 -16.45 14.04 8.24
C ASN A 95 -16.01 13.73 6.80
N PRO A 96 -16.22 14.63 5.82
CA PRO A 96 -15.76 14.45 4.43
C PRO A 96 -14.25 14.24 4.33
N ILE A 97 -13.47 14.85 5.22
CA ILE A 97 -12.00 14.72 5.25
C ILE A 97 -11.58 13.35 5.80
N GLY A 98 -12.42 12.75 6.66
CA GLY A 98 -12.18 11.42 7.22
C GLY A 98 -12.14 10.30 6.18
N CYS A 99 -12.78 10.50 5.03
CA CYS A 99 -12.72 9.57 3.90
C CYS A 99 -11.37 9.58 3.16
N LEU A 100 -10.54 10.62 3.35
CA LEU A 100 -9.28 10.82 2.63
C LEU A 100 -8.06 10.23 3.35
N GLY A 101 -8.09 10.16 4.69
CA GLY A 101 -7.05 9.52 5.51
C GLY A 101 -6.66 8.09 5.08
N PRO A 102 -7.60 7.24 4.67
CA PRO A 102 -7.35 5.94 4.06
C PRO A 102 -6.40 5.92 2.88
N MET A 103 -6.64 6.81 1.93
CA MET A 103 -5.90 6.90 0.69
C MET A 103 -4.47 7.37 0.99
N VAL A 104 -4.35 8.27 1.98
CA VAL A 104 -3.06 8.75 2.50
C VAL A 104 -2.26 7.62 3.16
N VAL A 105 -2.88 6.64 3.80
CA VAL A 105 -2.18 5.46 4.35
C VAL A 105 -1.87 4.43 3.27
N GLN A 106 -2.77 4.22 2.31
CA GLN A 106 -2.61 3.22 1.25
C GLN A 106 -1.50 3.57 0.27
N MET A 107 -1.35 4.85 -0.10
CA MET A 107 -0.35 5.31 -1.07
C MET A 107 1.09 4.99 -0.63
N PRO A 108 1.50 5.27 0.62
CA PRO A 108 2.78 4.86 1.17
C PRO A 108 3.06 3.37 1.08
N ILE A 109 2.07 2.55 1.43
CA ILE A 109 2.19 1.09 1.42
C ILE A 109 2.44 0.59 -0.01
N LEU A 110 1.74 1.16 -0.99
CA LEU A 110 1.93 0.82 -2.41
C LEU A 110 3.34 1.20 -2.89
N ILE A 111 3.78 2.43 -2.60
CA ILE A 111 5.12 2.91 -2.97
C ILE A 111 6.21 2.06 -2.29
N GLY A 112 6.00 1.72 -1.02
CA GLY A 112 6.89 0.85 -0.25
C GLY A 112 7.01 -0.53 -0.89
N LEU A 113 5.88 -1.18 -1.19
CA LEU A 113 5.84 -2.48 -1.85
C LEU A 113 6.55 -2.42 -3.20
N PHE A 114 6.23 -1.44 -4.04
CA PHE A 114 6.85 -1.28 -5.36
C PHE A 114 8.37 -1.12 -5.27
N ARG A 115 8.87 -0.32 -4.31
CA ARG A 115 10.32 -0.14 -4.08
C ARG A 115 10.99 -1.42 -3.61
N VAL A 116 10.33 -2.18 -2.74
CA VAL A 116 10.84 -3.48 -2.28
C VAL A 116 10.91 -4.45 -3.46
N LEU A 117 9.86 -4.54 -4.27
CA LEU A 117 9.81 -5.40 -5.45
C LEU A 117 10.92 -5.06 -6.46
N ILE A 118 11.15 -3.78 -6.76
CA ILE A 118 12.23 -3.38 -7.67
C ILE A 118 13.60 -3.80 -7.12
N GLN A 119 13.85 -3.59 -5.83
CA GLN A 119 15.10 -3.96 -5.17
C GLN A 119 15.34 -5.48 -5.15
N THR A 120 14.27 -6.28 -5.15
CA THR A 120 14.36 -7.74 -5.10
C THR A 120 14.34 -8.42 -6.47
N LEU A 121 13.65 -7.86 -7.47
CA LEU A 121 13.40 -8.52 -8.76
C LEU A 121 14.41 -8.14 -9.85
N PHE A 122 14.92 -6.91 -9.85
CA PHE A 122 15.86 -6.42 -10.89
C PHE A 122 17.31 -6.39 -10.38
N ALA A 123 17.65 -7.29 -9.46
CA ALA A 123 18.86 -7.18 -8.65
C ALA A 123 20.13 -7.28 -9.50
N LYS A 124 20.68 -6.12 -9.87
CA LYS A 124 22.05 -5.98 -10.35
C LYS A 124 23.00 -6.33 -9.20
N PRO A 125 24.24 -6.77 -9.50
CA PRO A 125 25.23 -7.09 -8.46
C PRO A 125 25.48 -5.97 -7.44
N GLU A 126 25.39 -4.71 -7.87
CA GLU A 126 25.50 -3.51 -7.03
C GLU A 126 24.32 -3.30 -6.07
N ASP A 127 23.09 -3.66 -6.48
CA ASP A 127 21.89 -3.54 -5.65
C ASP A 127 21.85 -4.61 -4.55
N LEU A 128 22.48 -5.77 -4.78
CA LEU A 128 22.61 -6.86 -3.80
C LEU A 128 23.43 -6.42 -2.57
N ILE A 129 24.44 -5.57 -2.76
CA ILE A 129 25.27 -5.03 -1.67
C ILE A 129 24.41 -4.11 -0.79
N GLY A 130 23.67 -3.19 -1.41
CA GLY A 130 22.76 -2.28 -0.69
C GLY A 130 21.55 -2.98 -0.05
N LEU A 131 21.13 -4.14 -0.58
CA LEU A 131 20.13 -5.00 0.04
C LEU A 131 20.70 -5.67 1.29
N SER A 132 21.89 -6.26 1.19
CA SER A 132 22.58 -6.93 2.30
C SER A 132 22.74 -6.03 3.53
N GLU A 133 23.11 -4.78 3.33
CA GLU A 133 23.25 -3.78 4.41
C GLU A 133 21.92 -3.46 5.12
N LYS A 134 20.79 -3.57 4.41
CA LYS A 134 19.46 -3.23 4.94
C LYS A 134 18.78 -4.40 5.65
N LEU A 135 19.27 -5.63 5.45
CA LEU A 135 18.73 -6.81 6.11
C LEU A 135 19.07 -6.81 7.60
N TYR A 136 18.14 -7.28 8.43
CA TYR A 136 18.42 -7.42 9.87
C TYR A 136 19.36 -8.61 10.10
N SER A 137 20.57 -8.32 10.57
CA SER A 137 21.57 -9.32 10.95
C SER A 137 21.16 -10.17 12.15
N TRP A 138 20.19 -9.71 12.95
CA TRP A 138 19.80 -10.39 14.19
C TRP A 138 18.78 -11.49 14.01
N ILE A 139 18.15 -11.70 12.84
CA ILE A 139 17.18 -12.79 12.65
C ILE A 139 17.99 -14.09 12.44
N PRO A 140 18.25 -14.91 13.48
CA PRO A 140 19.21 -16.02 13.41
C PRO A 140 18.58 -17.26 12.77
N ILE A 141 17.33 -17.18 12.33
CA ILE A 141 16.50 -18.30 11.90
C ILE A 141 16.68 -18.59 10.40
N PHE A 142 17.20 -17.64 9.60
CA PHE A 142 17.22 -17.78 8.15
C PHE A 142 18.56 -17.33 7.53
N PRO A 143 19.24 -18.17 6.73
CA PRO A 143 20.44 -17.79 6.00
C PRO A 143 20.06 -16.93 4.78
N ILE A 144 19.75 -15.66 5.01
CA ILE A 144 19.31 -14.72 3.96
C ILE A 144 20.46 -14.43 2.96
N HIS A 145 21.71 -14.74 3.34
CA HIS A 145 22.90 -14.56 2.50
C HIS A 145 23.07 -15.66 1.44
N SER A 146 22.44 -16.82 1.60
CA SER A 146 22.58 -17.96 0.67
C SER A 146 21.48 -18.02 -0.39
N VAL A 147 20.44 -17.21 -0.27
CA VAL A 147 19.29 -17.13 -1.19
C VAL A 147 19.50 -16.16 -2.35
N VAL A 148 20.74 -15.71 -2.56
CA VAL A 148 21.13 -14.87 -3.69
C VAL A 148 21.76 -15.78 -4.75
N PRO A 149 21.27 -15.80 -6.01
CA PRO A 149 20.30 -14.89 -6.63
C PRO A 149 18.83 -15.23 -6.31
N LEU A 150 18.03 -14.19 -6.09
CA LEU A 150 16.60 -14.33 -5.83
C LEU A 150 15.90 -14.89 -7.07
N ASN A 151 15.18 -16.00 -6.90
CA ASN A 151 14.35 -16.56 -7.95
C ASN A 151 13.14 -15.64 -8.20
N ALA A 152 13.17 -14.88 -9.29
CA ALA A 152 12.12 -13.93 -9.68
C ALA A 152 10.93 -14.59 -10.39
N THR A 153 10.90 -15.91 -10.52
CA THR A 153 9.83 -16.62 -11.22
C THR A 153 8.54 -16.57 -10.40
N PHE A 154 7.49 -16.02 -11.01
CA PHE A 154 6.12 -16.05 -10.54
C PHE A 154 5.45 -17.36 -10.95
N LEU A 155 5.08 -18.16 -9.95
CA LEU A 155 4.40 -19.47 -10.11
C LEU A 155 5.09 -20.47 -11.05
N GLY A 156 6.40 -20.30 -11.28
CA GLY A 156 7.18 -21.17 -12.16
C GLY A 156 6.97 -20.95 -13.67
N VAL A 157 6.16 -19.97 -14.07
CA VAL A 157 5.76 -19.76 -15.48
C VAL A 157 6.17 -18.38 -15.99
N LEU A 158 6.17 -17.36 -15.15
CA LEU A 158 6.42 -15.97 -15.54
C LEU A 158 7.67 -15.44 -14.83
N ASP A 159 8.71 -15.07 -15.58
CA ASP A 159 9.86 -14.38 -15.00
C ASP A 159 9.54 -12.89 -14.80
N LEU A 160 9.59 -12.42 -13.56
CA LEU A 160 9.31 -11.02 -13.22
C LEU A 160 10.51 -10.09 -13.43
N SER A 161 11.70 -10.63 -13.67
CA SER A 161 12.92 -9.86 -13.97
C SER A 161 12.94 -9.40 -15.42
N GLU A 162 12.18 -10.04 -16.30
CA GLU A 162 12.10 -9.70 -17.72
C GLU A 162 10.81 -8.90 -18.03
N PRO A 163 10.89 -7.87 -18.89
CA PRO A 163 9.69 -7.22 -19.41
C PRO A 163 8.84 -8.22 -20.19
N ASP A 164 7.52 -8.13 -20.07
CA ASP A 164 6.60 -9.00 -20.81
C ASP A 164 6.94 -8.99 -22.32
N PRO A 165 7.30 -10.13 -22.91
CA PRO A 165 7.66 -10.22 -24.32
C PRO A 165 6.43 -10.06 -25.24
N THR A 166 5.21 -10.17 -24.70
CA THR A 166 4.00 -9.92 -25.47
C THR A 166 3.83 -8.42 -25.73
N ARG A 167 4.24 -8.01 -26.94
CA ARG A 167 4.00 -6.67 -27.46
C ARG A 167 2.51 -6.54 -27.76
N VAL A 168 1.71 -6.18 -26.75
CA VAL A 168 0.30 -5.83 -26.94
C VAL A 168 0.27 -4.48 -27.66
N VAL A 169 0.22 -4.53 -28.98
CA VAL A 169 -0.08 -3.40 -29.87
C VAL A 169 -1.58 -3.35 -30.10
#